data_AF-A0A353GXN2-F1
#
_entry.id   AF-A0A353GXN2-F1
#
_cell.length_a   1.000
_cell.length_b   1.000
_cell.length_c   1.000
_cell.angle_alpha   90.00
_cell.angle_beta   90.00
_cell.angle_gamma   90.00
#
_symmetry.space_group_name_H-M   'P 1'
#
loop_
_entity.id
_entity.type
_entity.pdbx_description
1 polymer ?
#
loop_
_entity_poly.entity_id
_entity_poly.type
_entity_poly.pdbx_seq_one_letter_code
_entity_poly.pdbx_strand_id
1 'polypeptide(L)'
;MRVNATDLQNTFGKYLSLTEKEDIVIVKNGKSVARLVHYAEPDYLLLHEEAKEYKTPRKVSYEEYLALVNSSEQRYELIDEEIYLMASPTLNHQIAVSEIAGHFHNYFKGKRCRSLTAPLDVKLFGFASKFEEDPNVVQPDVIVICDMDKVSQDNKYEGIPTLVVEVLSPSTKGKDMVVKLNLYMKSGIREYWVADLENKSIFQYSFSPERDIVSLKNIKEGDTVQSTAFERLELSINEVFAECF
;
A
#
# COMPACT_ATOMS: atom_id res chain seq x y z
N MET A 1 17.73 -27.71 -14.31
CA MET A 1 17.87 -29.13 -13.86
C MET A 1 16.81 -29.57 -12.85
N ARG A 2 16.65 -30.88 -12.56
CA ARG A 2 15.75 -31.41 -11.50
C ARG A 2 16.56 -32.08 -10.39
N VAL A 3 16.27 -31.76 -9.12
CA VAL A 3 17.00 -32.28 -7.95
C VAL A 3 16.04 -32.79 -6.87
N ASN A 4 16.46 -33.80 -6.11
CA ASN A 4 15.67 -34.28 -4.97
C ASN A 4 15.72 -33.27 -3.82
N ALA A 5 14.61 -33.07 -3.11
CA ALA A 5 14.54 -32.23 -1.92
C ALA A 5 15.58 -32.60 -0.85
N THR A 6 15.89 -33.89 -0.67
CA THR A 6 16.92 -34.35 0.27
C THR A 6 18.33 -33.95 -0.18
N ASP A 7 18.61 -34.05 -1.48
CA ASP A 7 19.92 -33.65 -2.03
C ASP A 7 20.11 -32.14 -1.97
N LEU A 8 19.06 -31.38 -2.25
CA LEU A 8 19.04 -29.92 -2.12
C LEU A 8 19.36 -29.48 -0.69
N GLN A 9 18.75 -30.13 0.31
CA GLN A 9 18.97 -29.82 1.72
C GLN A 9 20.45 -30.03 2.12
N ASN A 10 21.05 -31.12 1.64
CA ASN A 10 22.44 -31.47 1.99
C ASN A 10 23.50 -30.66 1.22
N THR A 11 23.14 -30.11 0.05
CA THR A 11 24.10 -29.43 -0.85
C THR A 11 23.59 -28.08 -1.35
N PHE A 12 22.84 -27.36 -0.51
CA PHE A 12 22.13 -26.14 -0.88
C PHE A 12 23.03 -25.07 -1.51
N GLY A 13 24.20 -24.81 -0.91
CA GLY A 13 25.16 -23.82 -1.41
C GLY A 13 25.64 -24.07 -2.84
N LYS A 14 25.84 -25.34 -3.22
CA LYS A 14 26.22 -25.73 -4.60
C LYS A 14 25.10 -25.37 -5.58
N TYR A 15 23.86 -25.63 -5.19
CA TYR A 15 22.71 -25.34 -6.04
C TYR A 15 22.44 -23.85 -6.16
N LEU A 16 22.68 -23.04 -5.12
CA LEU A 16 22.65 -21.58 -5.23
C LEU A 16 23.61 -21.09 -6.32
N SER A 17 24.85 -21.55 -6.35
CA SER A 17 25.82 -21.16 -7.40
C SER A 17 25.42 -21.64 -8.81
N LEU A 18 24.64 -22.71 -8.92
CA LEU A 18 24.15 -23.22 -10.21
C LEU A 18 22.95 -22.44 -10.73
N THR A 19 22.22 -21.74 -9.86
CA THR A 19 21.07 -20.93 -10.29
C THR A 19 21.45 -19.82 -11.26
N GLU A 20 22.69 -19.30 -11.19
CA GLU A 20 23.22 -18.30 -12.13
C GLU A 20 23.20 -18.79 -13.59
N LYS A 21 23.20 -20.11 -13.80
CA LYS A 21 23.26 -20.73 -15.13
C LYS A 21 21.93 -21.34 -15.55
N GLU A 22 21.17 -21.91 -14.62
CA GLU A 22 19.87 -22.52 -14.93
C GLU A 22 18.92 -22.60 -13.72
N ASP A 23 17.62 -22.58 -13.99
CA ASP A 23 16.58 -22.87 -13.00
C ASP A 23 16.70 -24.31 -12.47
N ILE A 24 16.49 -24.48 -11.16
CA ILE A 24 16.55 -25.79 -10.49
C ILE A 24 15.17 -26.15 -9.96
N VAL A 25 14.59 -27.23 -10.48
CA VAL A 25 13.29 -27.76 -10.07
C VAL A 25 13.48 -28.82 -8.98
N ILE A 26 12.84 -28.61 -7.84
CA ILE A 26 12.97 -29.45 -6.65
C ILE A 26 11.85 -30.47 -6.67
N VAL A 27 12.20 -31.74 -6.53
CA VAL A 27 11.28 -32.89 -6.62
C VAL A 27 11.24 -33.61 -5.27
N LYS A 28 10.03 -33.89 -4.78
CA LYS A 28 9.78 -34.70 -3.58
C LYS A 28 8.74 -35.76 -3.92
N ASN A 29 9.05 -37.03 -3.63
CA ASN A 29 8.18 -38.18 -3.95
C ASN A 29 7.71 -38.19 -5.42
N GLY A 30 8.64 -37.93 -6.35
CA GLY A 30 8.36 -37.90 -7.80
C GLY A 30 7.58 -36.68 -8.30
N LYS A 31 7.09 -35.80 -7.42
CA LYS A 31 6.37 -34.57 -7.80
C LYS A 31 7.28 -33.35 -7.68
N SER A 32 7.19 -32.45 -8.66
CA SER A 32 7.80 -31.11 -8.55
C SER A 32 7.10 -30.34 -7.42
N VAL A 33 7.87 -29.87 -6.44
CA VAL A 33 7.34 -29.19 -5.25
C VAL A 33 7.79 -27.75 -5.11
N ALA A 34 8.95 -27.39 -5.69
CA ALA A 34 9.47 -26.03 -5.64
C ALA A 34 10.42 -25.78 -6.82
N ARG A 35 10.77 -24.51 -7.04
CA ARG A 35 11.77 -24.11 -8.04
C ARG A 35 12.66 -23.04 -7.43
N LEU A 36 13.97 -23.24 -7.53
CA LEU A 36 15.00 -22.29 -7.14
C LEU A 36 15.47 -21.55 -8.41
N VAL A 37 15.43 -20.23 -8.36
CA VAL A 37 15.81 -19.33 -9.47
C VAL A 37 16.83 -18.32 -8.97
N HIS A 38 17.73 -17.87 -9.84
CA HIS A 38 18.66 -16.81 -9.50
C HIS A 38 17.89 -15.50 -9.32
N TYR A 39 18.18 -14.81 -8.22
CA TYR A 39 17.63 -13.50 -7.94
C TYR A 39 18.72 -12.45 -8.15
N ALA A 40 18.56 -11.62 -9.17
CA ALA A 40 19.38 -10.44 -9.39
C ALA A 40 18.57 -9.20 -8.94
N GLU A 41 19.19 -8.30 -8.18
CA GLU A 41 18.60 -6.99 -7.91
C GLU A 41 18.37 -6.25 -9.25
N PRO A 42 17.17 -5.70 -9.51
CA PRO A 42 16.96 -4.96 -10.75
C PRO A 42 17.78 -3.67 -10.78
N ASP A 43 18.73 -3.57 -11.72
CA ASP A 43 19.33 -2.30 -12.13
C ASP A 43 18.26 -1.46 -12.84
N TYR A 44 17.71 -0.44 -12.16
CA TYR A 44 16.62 0.42 -12.65
C TYR A 44 17.04 1.46 -13.70
N LEU A 45 17.99 1.12 -14.58
CA LEU A 45 18.40 2.02 -15.65
C LEU A 45 18.73 1.24 -16.93
N LEU A 46 17.70 0.71 -17.60
CA LEU A 46 17.64 0.55 -19.07
C LEU A 46 16.25 -0.01 -19.44
N LEU A 47 15.46 0.82 -20.13
CA LEU A 47 14.38 0.35 -21.00
C LEU A 47 15.02 -0.51 -22.11
N HIS A 48 14.78 -1.81 -22.08
CA HIS A 48 14.84 -2.63 -23.29
C HIS A 48 13.70 -3.65 -23.29
N GLU A 49 12.99 -3.64 -24.41
CA GLU A 49 11.99 -4.60 -24.84
C GLU A 49 12.60 -6.00 -24.88
N GLU A 50 12.11 -6.90 -24.04
CA GLU A 50 11.87 -8.31 -24.36
C GLU A 50 11.10 -8.92 -23.18
N ALA A 51 9.78 -9.07 -23.37
CA ALA A 51 8.89 -9.63 -22.36
C ALA A 51 9.19 -11.12 -22.15
N LYS A 52 9.89 -11.46 -21.05
CA LYS A 52 9.81 -12.80 -20.47
C LYS A 52 8.38 -13.04 -20.02
N GLU A 53 7.78 -14.17 -20.42
CA GLU A 53 6.44 -14.58 -19.97
C GLU A 53 6.38 -14.67 -18.43
N TYR A 54 5.86 -13.63 -17.80
CA TYR A 54 5.44 -13.68 -16.41
C TYR A 54 4.21 -14.60 -16.34
N LYS A 55 4.27 -15.68 -15.54
CA LYS A 55 3.06 -16.39 -15.13
C LYS A 55 2.20 -15.37 -14.39
N THR A 56 1.13 -14.92 -15.02
CA THR A 56 0.18 -13.98 -14.41
C THR A 56 -0.27 -14.53 -13.06
N PRO A 57 -0.09 -13.79 -11.95
CA PRO A 57 -0.66 -14.18 -10.66
C PRO A 57 -2.16 -14.39 -10.83
N ARG A 58 -2.73 -15.35 -10.10
CA ARG A 58 -4.17 -15.61 -10.13
C ARG A 58 -4.87 -14.34 -9.64
N LYS A 59 -5.61 -13.70 -10.53
CA LYS A 59 -6.51 -12.60 -10.22
C LYS A 59 -7.62 -13.10 -9.29
N VAL A 60 -7.95 -12.31 -8.29
CA VAL A 60 -8.95 -12.57 -7.25
C VAL A 60 -10.10 -11.60 -7.46
N SER A 61 -11.29 -12.16 -7.65
CA SER A 61 -12.50 -11.36 -7.77
C SER A 61 -12.92 -10.76 -6.42
N TYR A 62 -13.76 -9.72 -6.46
CA TYR A 62 -14.29 -9.10 -5.25
C TYR A 62 -15.12 -10.07 -4.40
N GLU A 63 -15.87 -10.99 -5.03
CA GLU A 63 -16.62 -12.02 -4.30
C GLU A 63 -15.70 -13.01 -3.57
N GLU A 64 -14.60 -13.42 -4.21
CA GLU A 64 -13.58 -14.26 -3.57
C GLU A 64 -12.88 -13.52 -2.42
N TYR A 65 -12.59 -12.23 -2.58
CA TYR A 65 -12.08 -11.38 -1.51
C TYR A 65 -13.03 -11.33 -0.31
N LEU A 66 -14.33 -11.11 -0.55
CA LEU A 66 -15.33 -11.11 0.53
C LEU A 66 -15.42 -12.46 1.24
N ALA A 67 -15.36 -13.57 0.50
CA ALA A 67 -15.35 -14.90 1.09
C ALA A 67 -14.10 -15.11 1.97
N LEU A 68 -12.93 -14.62 1.54
CA LEU A 68 -11.69 -14.67 2.31
C LEU A 68 -11.81 -13.86 3.61
N VAL A 69 -12.21 -12.59 3.53
CA VAL A 69 -12.32 -11.71 4.70
C VAL A 69 -13.37 -12.21 5.70
N ASN A 70 -14.49 -12.77 5.23
CA ASN A 70 -15.51 -13.32 6.12
C ASN A 70 -15.11 -14.65 6.78
N SER A 71 -14.04 -15.31 6.31
CA SER A 71 -13.59 -16.60 6.82
C SER A 71 -12.26 -16.53 7.59
N SER A 72 -11.70 -15.34 7.76
CA SER A 72 -10.38 -15.11 8.36
C SER A 72 -10.40 -13.91 9.29
N GLU A 73 -9.68 -14.01 10.40
CA GLU A 73 -9.44 -12.88 11.34
C GLU A 73 -8.27 -11.98 10.89
N GLN A 74 -7.59 -12.35 9.79
CA GLN A 74 -6.53 -11.52 9.20
C GLN A 74 -7.11 -10.37 8.37
N ARG A 75 -6.33 -9.30 8.24
CA ARG A 75 -6.71 -8.14 7.43
C ARG A 75 -6.07 -8.23 6.05
N TYR A 76 -6.87 -7.95 5.01
CA TYR A 76 -6.44 -8.01 3.63
C TYR A 76 -6.89 -6.77 2.87
N GLU A 77 -6.03 -6.28 1.99
CA GLU A 77 -6.38 -5.33 0.94
C GLU A 77 -6.52 -6.09 -0.40
N LEU A 78 -7.37 -5.56 -1.28
CA LEU A 78 -7.55 -6.01 -2.66
C LEU A 78 -7.17 -4.86 -3.58
N ILE A 79 -6.10 -5.01 -4.36
CA ILE A 79 -5.66 -3.98 -5.31
C ILE A 79 -5.32 -4.63 -6.64
N ASP A 80 -5.92 -4.15 -7.72
CA ASP A 80 -5.79 -4.68 -9.09
C ASP A 80 -5.97 -6.21 -9.14
N GLU A 81 -7.01 -6.71 -8.45
CA GLU A 81 -7.34 -8.14 -8.31
C GLU A 81 -6.24 -8.98 -7.62
N GLU A 82 -5.29 -8.35 -6.92
CA GLU A 82 -4.29 -9.00 -6.07
C GLU A 82 -4.60 -8.80 -4.58
N ILE A 83 -4.36 -9.85 -3.79
CA ILE A 83 -4.57 -9.84 -2.33
C ILE A 83 -3.28 -9.47 -1.61
N TYR A 84 -3.36 -8.48 -0.74
CA TYR A 84 -2.27 -8.04 0.12
C TYR A 84 -2.62 -8.34 1.58
N LEU A 85 -1.86 -9.24 2.21
CA LEU A 85 -2.00 -9.51 3.64
C LEU A 85 -1.36 -8.38 4.43
N MET A 86 -2.13 -7.75 5.33
CA MET A 86 -1.62 -6.69 6.19
C MET A 86 -0.96 -7.28 7.43
N ALA A 87 0.28 -6.88 7.68
CA ALA A 87 0.96 -7.18 8.93
C ALA A 87 0.43 -6.31 10.08
N SER A 88 0.67 -6.74 11.32
CA SER A 88 0.45 -5.88 12.49
C SER A 88 1.45 -4.72 12.47
N PRO A 89 1.01 -3.47 12.69
CA PRO A 89 1.89 -2.31 12.71
C PRO A 89 2.84 -2.36 13.92
N THR A 90 4.00 -1.71 13.78
CA THR A 90 4.94 -1.53 14.89
C THR A 90 4.48 -0.42 15.84
N LEU A 91 5.11 -0.30 17.02
CA LEU A 91 4.82 0.79 17.95
C LEU A 91 5.04 2.17 17.32
N ASN A 92 6.19 2.38 16.67
CA ASN A 92 6.54 3.68 16.06
C ASN A 92 5.55 4.06 14.94
N HIS A 93 5.05 3.07 14.20
CA HIS A 93 3.98 3.28 13.23
C HIS A 93 2.71 3.79 13.91
N GLN A 94 2.27 3.13 14.98
CA GLN A 94 1.06 3.54 15.70
C GLN A 94 1.20 4.91 16.37
N ILE A 95 2.39 5.28 16.85
CA ILE A 95 2.65 6.61 17.38
C ILE A 95 2.48 7.66 16.28
N ALA A 96 3.15 7.51 15.14
CA ALA A 96 3.04 8.45 14.03
C ALA A 96 1.59 8.59 13.53
N VAL A 97 0.86 7.49 13.37
CA VAL A 97 -0.57 7.49 13.01
C VAL A 97 -1.38 8.27 14.05
N SER A 98 -1.12 8.06 15.34
CA SER A 98 -1.84 8.73 16.43
C SER A 98 -1.59 10.24 16.44
N GLU A 99 -0.35 10.68 16.24
CA GLU A 99 0.00 12.10 16.16
C GLU A 99 -0.69 12.76 14.96
N ILE A 100 -0.55 12.19 13.76
CA ILE A 100 -1.22 12.69 12.53
C ILE A 100 -2.74 12.79 12.75
N ALA A 101 -3.35 11.71 13.26
CA ALA A 101 -4.79 11.66 13.49
C ALA A 101 -5.25 12.67 14.57
N GLY A 102 -4.46 12.89 15.62
CA GLY A 102 -4.74 13.86 16.67
C GLY A 102 -4.74 15.30 16.14
N HIS A 103 -3.73 15.66 15.36
CA HIS A 103 -3.65 16.96 14.69
C HIS A 103 -4.82 17.17 13.73
N PHE A 104 -5.14 16.17 12.91
CA PHE A 104 -6.25 16.24 11.98
C PHE A 104 -7.60 16.34 12.71
N HIS A 105 -7.79 15.55 13.77
CA HIS A 105 -9.00 15.59 14.59
C HIS A 105 -9.25 17.00 15.15
N ASN A 106 -8.21 17.61 15.73
CA ASN A 106 -8.29 18.97 16.26
C ASN A 106 -8.64 19.98 15.16
N TYR A 107 -7.98 19.89 14.00
CA TYR A 107 -8.27 20.79 12.87
C TYR A 107 -9.71 20.63 12.32
N PHE A 108 -10.23 19.41 12.25
CA PHE A 108 -11.56 19.11 11.70
C PHE A 108 -12.71 19.19 12.72
N LYS A 109 -12.41 19.44 14.00
CA LYS A 109 -13.42 19.60 15.05
C LYS A 109 -14.40 20.71 14.70
N GLY A 110 -15.70 20.39 14.67
CA GLY A 110 -16.77 21.33 14.33
C GLY A 110 -16.89 21.68 12.83
N LYS A 111 -16.05 21.11 11.96
CA LYS A 111 -16.14 21.30 10.49
C LYS A 111 -17.03 20.23 9.85
N ARG A 112 -17.23 20.30 8.53
CA ARG A 112 -17.97 19.27 7.76
C ARG A 112 -17.19 17.95 7.66
N CYS A 113 -15.89 18.02 7.44
CA CYS A 113 -15.04 16.85 7.23
C CYS A 113 -14.67 16.14 8.55
N ARG A 114 -14.24 14.89 8.46
CA ARG A 114 -13.83 14.03 9.58
C ARG A 114 -12.53 13.31 9.23
N SER A 115 -11.60 13.28 10.18
CA SER A 115 -10.44 12.39 10.14
C SER A 115 -10.81 11.06 10.76
N LEU A 116 -10.43 9.96 10.11
CA LEU A 116 -10.64 8.58 10.56
C LEU A 116 -9.33 7.81 10.40
N THR A 117 -9.17 6.71 11.14
CA THR A 117 -7.99 5.85 11.07
C THR A 117 -8.37 4.41 10.72
N ALA A 118 -7.41 3.63 10.26
CA ALA A 118 -7.58 2.18 10.13
C ALA A 118 -7.88 1.52 11.49
N PRO A 119 -8.58 0.36 11.52
CA PRO A 119 -9.14 -0.35 10.38
C PRO A 119 -10.45 0.28 9.87
N LEU A 120 -10.51 0.55 8.57
CA LEU A 120 -11.70 0.99 7.87
C LEU A 120 -11.54 0.69 6.37
N ASP A 121 -12.40 -0.16 5.82
CA ASP A 121 -12.36 -0.48 4.39
C ASP A 121 -12.81 0.72 3.55
N VAL A 122 -12.00 1.08 2.56
CA VAL A 122 -12.32 2.09 1.54
C VAL A 122 -12.36 1.39 0.19
N LYS A 123 -13.52 1.45 -0.47
CA LYS A 123 -13.72 0.88 -1.81
C LYS A 123 -13.45 1.92 -2.88
N LEU A 124 -12.52 1.62 -3.77
CA LEU A 124 -12.06 2.51 -4.84
C LEU A 124 -12.15 1.82 -6.19
N PHE A 125 -12.48 2.55 -7.25
CA PHE A 125 -12.70 1.98 -8.59
C PHE A 125 -11.65 2.43 -9.62
N GLY A 126 -10.61 3.16 -9.22
CA GLY A 126 -9.64 3.72 -10.15
C GLY A 126 -10.34 4.57 -11.22
N PHE A 127 -10.00 4.36 -12.50
CA PHE A 127 -10.66 5.02 -13.64
C PHE A 127 -12.08 4.53 -13.91
N ALA A 128 -12.40 3.31 -13.50
CA ALA A 128 -13.71 2.72 -13.72
C ALA A 128 -14.78 3.44 -12.89
N SER A 129 -16.00 3.46 -13.42
CA SER A 129 -17.16 3.82 -12.63
C SER A 129 -17.61 2.63 -11.76
N LYS A 130 -18.34 2.93 -10.69
CA LYS A 130 -19.01 1.90 -9.89
C LYS A 130 -19.80 1.01 -10.86
N PHE A 131 -19.62 -0.31 -10.78
CA PHE A 131 -20.24 -1.37 -11.61
C PHE A 131 -19.55 -1.76 -12.92
N GLU A 132 -18.46 -1.11 -13.35
CA GLU A 132 -17.74 -1.53 -14.57
C GLU A 132 -16.66 -2.59 -14.29
N GLU A 133 -15.98 -2.47 -13.15
CA GLU A 133 -14.90 -3.37 -12.73
C GLU A 133 -15.05 -3.71 -11.25
N ASP A 134 -14.36 -4.77 -10.83
CA ASP A 134 -14.24 -5.11 -9.42
C ASP A 134 -13.60 -3.96 -8.64
N PRO A 135 -14.11 -3.61 -7.45
CA PRO A 135 -13.50 -2.57 -6.64
C PRO A 135 -12.13 -3.02 -6.12
N ASN A 136 -11.27 -2.03 -5.93
CA ASN A 136 -10.14 -2.11 -5.02
C ASN A 136 -10.65 -1.86 -3.60
N VAL A 137 -10.08 -2.56 -2.62
CA VAL A 137 -10.39 -2.37 -1.19
C VAL A 137 -9.09 -2.14 -0.46
N VAL A 138 -8.94 -0.96 0.14
CA VAL A 138 -7.76 -0.55 0.91
C VAL A 138 -8.14 -0.17 2.34
N GLN A 139 -7.17 -0.18 3.25
CA GLN A 139 -7.31 0.29 4.62
C GLN A 139 -6.18 1.28 4.95
N PRO A 140 -6.26 2.52 4.47
CA PRO A 140 -5.20 3.50 4.71
C PRO A 140 -5.14 3.89 6.18
N ASP A 141 -3.95 4.21 6.68
CA ASP A 141 -3.74 4.49 8.10
C ASP A 141 -4.56 5.69 8.62
N VAL A 142 -4.62 6.76 7.84
CA VAL A 142 -5.46 7.93 8.11
C VAL A 142 -6.16 8.38 6.84
N ILE A 143 -7.45 8.67 6.94
CA ILE A 143 -8.23 9.27 5.86
C ILE A 143 -8.97 10.50 6.35
N VAL A 144 -9.21 11.45 5.45
CA VAL A 144 -10.11 12.58 5.67
C VAL A 144 -11.26 12.50 4.69
N ILE A 145 -12.46 12.36 5.21
CA ILE A 145 -13.70 12.32 4.43
C ILE A 145 -14.50 13.59 4.65
N CYS A 146 -15.19 14.08 3.63
CA CYS A 146 -16.02 15.28 3.72
C CYS A 146 -17.48 15.02 3.36
N ASP A 147 -17.76 13.86 2.78
CA ASP A 147 -18.99 13.41 2.16
C ASP A 147 -19.68 12.35 3.03
N MET A 148 -20.04 12.73 4.25
CA MET A 148 -20.73 11.84 5.21
C MET A 148 -22.07 11.29 4.67
N ASP A 149 -22.66 11.94 3.67
CA ASP A 149 -23.83 11.47 2.93
C ASP A 149 -23.54 10.20 2.09
N LYS A 150 -22.27 9.81 1.92
CA LYS A 150 -21.82 8.58 1.26
C LYS A 150 -21.60 7.41 2.22
N VAL A 151 -22.02 7.55 3.48
CA VAL A 151 -22.09 6.42 4.41
C VAL A 151 -23.41 5.66 4.16
N SER A 152 -23.29 4.37 3.87
CA SER A 152 -24.42 3.47 3.63
C SER A 152 -25.23 3.21 4.90
N GLN A 153 -26.42 2.61 4.75
CA GLN A 153 -27.26 2.21 5.89
C GLN A 153 -26.58 1.20 6.82
N ASP A 154 -25.68 0.37 6.26
CA ASP A 154 -24.87 -0.60 7.02
C ASP A 154 -23.62 0.05 7.64
N ASN A 155 -23.57 1.37 7.72
CA ASN A 155 -22.48 2.16 8.29
C ASN A 155 -21.11 1.94 7.60
N LYS A 156 -21.12 1.61 6.31
CA LYS A 156 -19.91 1.50 5.47
C LYS A 156 -19.71 2.76 4.65
N TYR A 157 -18.47 3.23 4.56
CA TYR A 157 -18.12 4.36 3.72
C TYR A 157 -18.02 3.93 2.24
N GLU A 158 -18.76 4.62 1.36
CA GLU A 158 -18.77 4.37 -0.09
C GLU A 158 -18.36 5.60 -0.92
N GLY A 159 -17.74 6.59 -0.26
CA GLY A 159 -17.23 7.80 -0.90
C GLY A 159 -15.77 7.69 -1.31
N ILE A 160 -15.19 8.81 -1.74
CA ILE A 160 -13.77 8.94 -2.05
C ILE A 160 -13.14 9.87 -1.00
N PRO A 161 -12.15 9.40 -0.22
CA PRO A 161 -11.48 10.26 0.72
C PRO A 161 -10.86 11.48 0.03
N THR A 162 -10.93 12.62 0.68
CA THR A 162 -10.35 13.84 0.18
C THR A 162 -8.83 13.84 0.32
N LEU A 163 -8.34 13.31 1.44
CA LEU A 163 -6.92 13.16 1.74
C LEU A 163 -6.70 11.77 2.34
N VAL A 164 -5.62 11.11 1.92
CA VAL A 164 -5.16 9.82 2.46
C VAL A 164 -3.73 9.98 2.99
N VAL A 165 -3.42 9.31 4.11
CA VAL A 165 -2.07 9.20 4.65
C VAL A 165 -1.73 7.73 4.84
N GLU A 166 -0.54 7.33 4.40
CA GLU A 166 0.07 6.02 4.65
C GLU A 166 1.37 6.23 5.42
N VAL A 167 1.61 5.43 6.46
CA VAL A 167 2.83 5.45 7.27
C VAL A 167 3.69 4.25 6.87
N LEU A 168 4.80 4.51 6.20
CA LEU A 168 5.70 3.45 5.76
C LEU A 168 6.40 2.81 6.95
N SER A 169 6.22 1.50 7.07
CA SER A 169 7.07 0.65 7.91
C SER A 169 8.18 0.03 7.05
N PRO A 170 9.31 -0.41 7.63
CA PRO A 170 10.42 -1.00 6.88
C PRO A 170 10.05 -2.16 5.96
N SER A 171 8.93 -2.85 6.22
CA SER A 171 8.46 -4.00 5.45
C SER A 171 7.65 -3.67 4.18
N THR A 172 7.30 -2.40 3.91
CA THR A 172 6.35 -2.03 2.83
C THR A 172 6.90 -1.05 1.77
N LYS A 173 8.19 -0.70 1.80
CA LYS A 173 8.70 0.54 1.19
C LYS A 173 8.79 0.67 -0.35
N GLY A 174 8.42 -0.33 -1.16
CA GLY A 174 8.68 -0.29 -2.61
C GLY A 174 7.44 -0.43 -3.49
N LYS A 175 7.11 -1.68 -3.81
CA LYS A 175 6.03 -2.03 -4.74
C LYS A 175 4.67 -1.51 -4.26
N ASP A 176 4.41 -1.61 -2.96
CA ASP A 176 3.14 -1.21 -2.33
C ASP A 176 2.87 0.29 -2.51
N MET A 177 3.88 1.14 -2.31
CA MET A 177 3.76 2.59 -2.46
C MET A 177 3.40 3.00 -3.90
N VAL A 178 4.03 2.39 -4.91
CA VAL A 178 3.74 2.72 -6.32
C VAL A 178 2.34 2.25 -6.72
N VAL A 179 1.93 1.07 -6.26
CA VAL A 179 0.59 0.51 -6.50
C VAL A 179 -0.47 1.42 -5.88
N LYS A 180 -0.33 1.78 -4.60
CA LYS A 180 -1.27 2.65 -3.88
C LYS A 180 -1.28 4.07 -4.43
N LEU A 181 -0.12 4.65 -4.76
CA LEU A 181 -0.04 5.97 -5.41
C LEU A 181 -0.89 6.00 -6.69
N ASN A 182 -0.70 5.01 -7.57
CA ASN A 182 -1.47 4.91 -8.80
C ASN A 182 -2.96 4.72 -8.52
N LEU A 183 -3.33 3.83 -7.60
CA LEU A 183 -4.73 3.63 -7.22
C LEU A 183 -5.37 4.92 -6.71
N TYR A 184 -4.71 5.63 -5.79
CA TYR A 184 -5.27 6.82 -5.15
C TYR A 184 -5.44 7.98 -6.14
N MET A 185 -4.41 8.23 -6.95
CA MET A 185 -4.47 9.19 -8.04
C MET A 185 -5.64 8.87 -8.98
N LYS A 186 -5.70 7.63 -9.49
CA LYS A 186 -6.75 7.19 -10.42
C LYS A 186 -8.13 7.24 -9.80
N SER A 187 -8.27 7.08 -8.49
CA SER A 187 -9.57 7.04 -7.81
C SER A 187 -10.14 8.43 -7.50
N GLY A 188 -9.41 9.50 -7.80
CA GLY A 188 -9.87 10.88 -7.58
C GLY A 188 -9.68 11.39 -6.14
N ILE A 189 -8.81 10.74 -5.36
CA ILE A 189 -8.29 11.36 -4.12
C ILE A 189 -7.57 12.65 -4.53
N ARG A 190 -7.69 13.72 -3.72
CA ARG A 190 -7.09 15.02 -4.07
C ARG A 190 -5.67 15.19 -3.52
N GLU A 191 -5.39 14.55 -2.39
CA GLU A 191 -4.12 14.68 -1.71
C GLU A 191 -3.72 13.37 -1.04
N TYR A 192 -2.45 12.99 -1.17
CA TYR A 192 -1.92 11.75 -0.62
C TYR A 192 -0.58 12.00 0.05
N TRP A 193 -0.46 11.63 1.32
CA TRP A 193 0.76 11.78 2.11
C TRP A 193 1.35 10.42 2.42
N VAL A 194 2.67 10.32 2.30
CA VAL A 194 3.44 9.12 2.66
C VAL A 194 4.45 9.50 3.72
N ALA A 195 4.22 9.08 4.96
CA ALA A 195 5.11 9.32 6.07
C ALA A 195 6.18 8.23 6.14
N ASP A 196 7.43 8.60 5.92
CA ASP A 196 8.57 7.71 6.03
C ASP A 196 9.20 7.82 7.43
N LEU A 197 8.95 6.79 8.26
CA LEU A 197 9.48 6.70 9.63
C LEU A 197 11.01 6.66 9.72
N GLU A 198 11.69 6.10 8.71
CA GLU A 198 13.15 5.93 8.71
C GLU A 198 13.84 7.23 8.32
N ASN A 199 13.32 7.89 7.28
CA ASN A 199 13.88 9.14 6.76
C ASN A 199 13.31 10.38 7.45
N LYS A 200 12.39 10.19 8.40
CA LYS A 200 11.67 11.27 9.13
C LYS A 200 11.19 12.36 8.17
N SER A 201 10.39 11.93 7.20
CA SER A 201 9.92 12.82 6.14
C SER A 201 8.52 12.45 5.68
N ILE A 202 7.82 13.40 5.05
CA ILE A 202 6.53 13.17 4.41
C ILE A 202 6.64 13.52 2.93
N PHE A 203 6.35 12.55 2.07
CA PHE A 203 6.07 12.83 0.66
C PHE A 203 4.63 13.26 0.50
N GLN A 204 4.41 14.48 0.01
CA GLN A 204 3.09 15.03 -0.29
C GLN A 204 2.85 15.02 -1.79
N TYR A 205 1.84 14.28 -2.21
CA TYR A 205 1.29 14.28 -3.56
C TYR A 205 -0.01 15.09 -3.58
N SER A 206 -0.17 15.96 -4.56
CA SER A 206 -1.46 16.57 -4.90
C SER A 206 -1.89 16.14 -6.30
N PHE A 207 -3.18 15.93 -6.49
CA PHE A 207 -3.74 15.44 -7.75
C PHE A 207 -4.75 16.43 -8.33
N SER A 208 -4.80 16.49 -9.66
CA SER A 208 -5.78 17.28 -10.40
C SER A 208 -7.14 16.58 -10.44
N PRO A 209 -8.24 17.29 -10.75
CA PRO A 209 -9.53 16.67 -11.08
C PRO A 209 -9.44 15.65 -12.23
N GLU A 210 -8.49 15.84 -13.15
CA GLU A 210 -8.20 14.95 -14.27
C GLU A 210 -7.40 13.70 -13.87
N ARG A 211 -7.06 13.55 -12.58
CA ARG A 211 -6.34 12.39 -11.99
C ARG A 211 -4.87 12.31 -12.43
N ASP A 212 -4.22 13.46 -12.52
CA ASP A 212 -2.78 13.60 -12.75
C ASP A 212 -2.05 14.16 -11.52
N ILE A 213 -0.75 13.89 -11.40
CA ILE A 213 0.10 14.48 -10.34
C ILE A 213 0.33 15.95 -10.65
N VAL A 214 -0.14 16.84 -9.76
CA VAL A 214 0.09 18.29 -9.83
C VAL A 214 1.38 18.66 -9.13
N SER A 215 1.66 18.08 -7.97
CA SER A 215 2.89 18.33 -7.23
C SER A 215 3.33 17.13 -6.43
N LEU A 216 4.64 16.94 -6.33
CA LEU A 216 5.31 16.06 -5.38
C LEU A 216 6.30 16.89 -4.56
N LYS A 217 6.14 16.90 -3.23
CA LYS A 217 7.08 17.52 -2.30
C LYS A 217 7.57 16.48 -1.31
N ASN A 218 8.85 16.57 -0.95
CA ASN A 218 9.41 15.82 0.17
C ASN A 218 9.71 16.82 1.29
N ILE A 219 8.93 16.74 2.38
CA ILE A 219 9.04 17.63 3.54
C ILE A 219 9.79 16.87 4.63
N LYS A 220 10.89 17.44 5.11
CA LYS A 220 11.81 16.78 6.05
C LYS A 220 11.66 17.34 7.47
N GLU A 221 12.31 16.68 8.41
CA GLU A 221 12.44 17.13 9.80
C GLU A 221 12.87 18.61 9.86
N GLY A 222 12.26 19.37 10.77
CA GLY A 222 12.41 20.83 10.87
C GLY A 222 11.41 21.65 10.08
N ASP A 223 10.77 21.08 9.06
CA ASP A 223 9.76 21.76 8.25
C ASP A 223 8.31 21.40 8.69
N THR A 224 7.34 22.07 8.06
CA THR A 224 5.90 21.83 8.27
C THR A 224 5.26 21.49 6.93
N VAL A 225 4.53 20.37 6.86
CA VAL A 225 3.73 20.04 5.69
C VAL A 225 2.41 20.83 5.76
N GLN A 226 2.05 21.50 4.67
CA GLN A 226 0.81 22.26 4.54
C GLN A 226 -0.08 21.60 3.49
N SER A 227 -1.30 21.24 3.86
CA SER A 227 -2.25 20.60 2.95
C SER A 227 -2.58 21.50 1.77
N THR A 228 -2.60 20.91 0.59
CA THR A 228 -3.07 21.56 -0.65
C THR A 228 -4.59 21.48 -0.80
N ALA A 229 -5.23 20.47 -0.20
CA ALA A 229 -6.67 20.26 -0.24
C ALA A 229 -7.45 21.02 0.86
N PHE A 230 -6.77 21.42 1.94
CA PHE A 230 -7.37 22.06 3.12
C PHE A 230 -6.57 23.28 3.57
N GLU A 231 -7.18 24.47 3.47
CA GLU A 231 -6.54 25.72 3.87
C GLU A 231 -6.13 25.70 5.36
N ARG A 232 -4.87 26.01 5.65
CA ARG A 232 -4.29 26.07 7.02
C ARG A 232 -4.32 24.75 7.80
N LEU A 233 -4.51 23.61 7.12
CA LEU A 233 -4.16 22.33 7.72
C LEU A 233 -2.66 22.17 7.59
N GLU A 234 -1.97 22.21 8.72
CA GLU A 234 -0.51 22.18 8.79
C GLU A 234 -0.09 21.14 9.84
N LEU A 235 1.04 20.48 9.61
CA LEU A 235 1.59 19.46 10.49
C LEU A 235 3.10 19.58 10.54
N SER A 236 3.64 19.81 11.74
CA SER A 236 5.09 19.85 11.95
C SER A 236 5.66 18.44 11.83
N ILE A 237 6.70 18.27 11.02
CA ILE A 237 7.35 16.97 10.86
C ILE A 237 7.96 16.49 12.19
N ASN A 238 8.43 17.43 13.02
CA ASN A 238 8.99 17.12 14.33
C ASN A 238 7.96 16.54 15.29
N GLU A 239 6.69 16.94 15.19
CA GLU A 239 5.61 16.43 16.05
C GLU A 239 5.26 14.99 15.69
N VAL A 240 5.25 14.66 14.39
CA VAL A 240 4.94 13.30 13.88
C VAL A 240 6.00 12.27 14.27
N PHE A 241 7.28 12.66 14.25
CA PHE A 241 8.41 11.76 14.48
C PHE A 241 9.13 12.00 15.81
N ALA A 242 8.47 12.66 16.77
CA ALA A 242 9.03 12.90 18.09
C ALA A 242 9.34 11.58 18.81
N GLU A 243 10.53 11.47 19.40
CA GLU A 243 10.88 10.33 20.24
C GLU A 243 10.10 10.40 21.56
N CYS A 244 9.49 9.29 21.97
CA CYS A 244 8.95 9.17 23.33
C CYS A 244 10.11 9.08 24.33
N PHE A 245 10.27 10.10 25.16
CA PHE A 245 11.24 10.13 26.27
C PHE A 245 10.68 9.47 27.53
#